data_AF-A0A2W5DA36-F1
#
_entry.id   AF-A0A2W5DA36-F1
#
_cell.length_a   1.000
_cell.length_b   1.000
_cell.length_c   1.000
_cell.angle_alpha   90.00
_cell.angle_beta   90.00
_cell.angle_gamma   90.00
#
_symmetry.space_group_name_H-M   'P 1'
#
loop_
_entity.id
_entity.type
_entity.pdbx_description
1 polymer ?
#
loop_
_entity_poly.entity_id
_entity_poly.type
_entity_poly.pdbx_seq_one_letter_code
_entity_poly.pdbx_strand_id
1 'polypeptide(L)'
;MISNKFAALIAATVAVSGALAQQPAPQPAKKPVKATPATKAPAPEPAASKPAPPPPPPPPFAPVRWQADAPITAYAPNEAAKVYEWISAQVAAVPGKPDQFSTTEERRTYEAAVVDKLKAIGPLAVIHPCSKKYNGDQQAYEVKVSGFSIDDVMLRDPNPEALRLRKVTIGRGEVVKDTYTGQNAYGANTEISRTVSEMFVLTFTSELYNDPNSVWVSAPTSLRGPVPYKLNYGAYTFNVPMPPADAREQDKSISCLSVFTVSPPGPFKFTERSRPTRDLPFDNTTNFKALMGTLDMLAVVNTATGQVYAKATRQGFPAQ
;
A
#
# COMPACT_ATOMS: atom_id res chain seq x y z
N MET A 1 29.79 55.26 0.77
CA MET A 1 29.71 54.88 2.20
C MET A 1 29.26 53.41 2.22
N ILE A 2 30.17 52.44 2.08
CA ILE A 2 30.93 51.75 3.15
C ILE A 2 29.93 51.25 4.23
N SER A 3 29.68 49.94 4.44
CA SER A 3 30.65 48.88 4.70
C SER A 3 30.07 47.44 4.62
N ASN A 4 30.91 46.51 4.14
CA ASN A 4 31.20 45.12 4.56
C ASN A 4 30.05 44.16 4.94
N LYS A 5 29.82 43.06 4.20
CA LYS A 5 30.59 41.78 4.11
C LYS A 5 30.93 41.15 5.48
N PHE A 6 30.28 40.02 5.80
CA PHE A 6 30.94 38.85 6.41
C PHE A 6 30.22 37.56 6.01
N ALA A 7 30.96 36.69 5.32
CA ALA A 7 30.68 35.29 5.12
C ALA A 7 31.25 34.52 6.32
N ALA A 8 30.58 33.46 6.77
CA ALA A 8 31.20 32.44 7.59
C ALA A 8 30.56 31.08 7.30
N LEU A 9 31.38 30.29 6.60
CA LEU A 9 31.27 28.87 6.32
C LEU A 9 31.63 28.12 7.61
N ILE A 10 30.81 27.16 8.06
CA ILE A 10 31.27 26.14 9.03
C ILE A 10 30.99 24.77 8.44
N ALA A 11 32.08 24.13 8.02
CA ALA A 11 32.15 22.73 7.67
C ALA A 11 32.19 21.90 8.96
N ALA A 12 31.32 20.89 9.06
CA ALA A 12 31.40 19.86 10.09
C ALA A 12 32.04 18.60 9.49
N THR A 13 33.30 18.38 9.86
CA THR A 13 34.06 17.15 9.67
C THR A 13 33.55 16.08 10.64
N VAL A 14 33.06 14.95 10.13
CA VAL A 14 32.85 13.74 10.93
C VAL A 14 34.04 12.82 10.71
N ALA A 15 34.88 12.72 11.73
CA ALA A 15 35.93 11.73 11.85
C ALA A 15 35.30 10.36 12.16
N VAL A 16 35.55 9.37 11.30
CA VAL A 16 35.23 7.96 11.55
C VAL A 16 36.46 7.32 12.18
N SER A 17 36.46 7.23 13.51
CA SER A 17 37.42 6.42 14.26
C SER A 17 36.99 4.96 14.24
N GLY A 18 37.90 4.09 13.78
CA GLY A 18 37.69 2.66 13.66
C GLY A 18 37.66 1.93 15.01
N ALA A 19 36.99 0.78 15.00
CA ALA A 19 37.22 -0.31 15.95
C ALA A 19 37.04 -1.63 15.21
N LEU A 20 38.16 -2.21 14.78
CA LEU A 20 38.26 -3.60 14.34
C LEU A 20 38.14 -4.49 15.58
N ALA A 21 36.97 -5.13 15.75
CA ALA A 21 36.81 -6.21 16.71
C ALA A 21 37.36 -7.52 16.12
N GLN A 22 38.48 -7.98 16.68
CA GLN A 22 39.06 -9.29 16.40
C GLN A 22 38.13 -10.41 16.91
N GLN A 23 37.65 -11.25 15.99
CA GLN A 23 37.04 -12.54 16.33
C GLN A 23 38.14 -13.57 16.65
N PRO A 24 38.10 -14.25 17.81
CA PRO A 24 38.98 -15.37 18.08
C PRO A 24 38.56 -16.64 17.32
N ALA A 25 39.56 -17.37 16.84
CA ALA A 25 39.44 -18.59 16.06
C ALA A 25 38.77 -19.76 16.83
N PRO A 26 38.02 -20.66 16.16
CA PRO A 26 37.43 -21.84 16.78
C PRO A 26 38.47 -22.94 17.02
N GLN A 27 38.48 -23.50 18.23
CA GLN A 27 39.24 -24.68 18.61
C GLN A 27 38.68 -25.96 17.94
N PRO A 28 39.52 -26.96 17.62
CA PRO A 28 39.10 -28.18 16.94
C PRO A 28 38.36 -29.15 17.88
N ALA A 29 37.21 -29.63 17.40
CA ALA A 29 36.37 -30.62 18.07
C ALA A 29 37.04 -32.00 18.15
N LYS A 30 37.09 -32.57 19.37
CA LYS A 30 37.45 -33.96 19.65
C LYS A 30 36.33 -34.90 19.18
N LYS A 31 36.67 -35.89 18.36
CA LYS A 31 35.83 -37.05 18.04
C LYS A 31 35.64 -37.95 19.28
N PRO A 32 34.44 -38.48 19.53
CA PRO A 32 34.28 -39.73 20.24
C PRO A 32 33.70 -40.82 19.32
N VAL A 33 34.56 -41.83 19.12
CA VAL A 33 34.36 -43.28 19.17
C VAL A 33 32.93 -43.84 18.92
N LYS A 34 32.91 -44.69 17.89
CA LYS A 34 31.91 -45.67 17.47
C LYS A 34 31.57 -46.66 18.60
N ALA A 35 30.30 -46.81 18.96
CA ALA A 35 29.79 -47.94 19.72
C ALA A 35 28.75 -48.69 18.88
N THR A 36 29.02 -49.97 18.65
CA THR A 36 28.23 -50.95 17.88
C THR A 36 27.01 -51.41 18.73
N PRO A 37 25.91 -51.86 18.12
CA PRO A 37 24.58 -51.81 18.72
C PRO A 37 24.25 -53.06 19.55
N ALA A 38 23.49 -52.88 20.62
CA ALA A 38 22.88 -53.97 21.38
C ALA A 38 21.45 -54.22 20.89
N THR A 39 21.23 -55.42 20.38
CA THR A 39 19.95 -56.02 19.98
C THR A 39 18.91 -55.91 21.09
N LYS A 40 17.79 -55.22 20.83
CA LYS A 40 16.59 -55.24 21.67
C LYS A 40 15.40 -55.75 20.85
N ALA A 41 14.69 -56.70 21.46
CA ALA A 41 13.52 -57.40 20.95
C ALA A 41 12.39 -56.46 20.48
N PRO A 42 11.51 -56.90 19.57
CA PRO A 42 10.46 -56.07 19.00
C PRO A 42 9.41 -55.71 20.07
N ALA A 43 9.17 -54.42 20.24
CA ALA A 43 8.03 -53.89 20.99
C ALA A 43 6.74 -54.07 20.17
N PRO A 44 5.59 -54.31 20.81
CA PRO A 44 4.33 -54.52 20.11
C PRO A 44 3.86 -53.24 19.40
N GLU A 45 3.38 -53.39 18.17
CA GLU A 45 2.81 -52.32 17.35
C GLU A 45 1.75 -51.53 18.13
N PRO A 46 1.85 -50.19 18.20
CA PRO A 46 0.73 -49.37 18.62
C PRO A 46 -0.38 -49.52 17.57
N ALA A 47 -1.56 -49.94 18.02
CA ALA A 47 -2.76 -50.00 17.21
C ALA A 47 -2.90 -48.71 16.38
N ALA A 48 -2.96 -48.86 15.06
CA ALA A 48 -3.14 -47.78 14.11
C ALA A 48 -4.40 -46.98 14.47
N SER A 49 -4.20 -45.88 15.19
CA SER A 49 -5.20 -44.84 15.35
C SER A 49 -5.50 -44.31 13.95
N LYS A 50 -6.71 -44.58 13.45
CA LYS A 50 -7.22 -44.01 12.20
C LYS A 50 -6.86 -42.52 12.14
N PRO A 51 -6.27 -42.03 11.03
CA PRO A 51 -6.03 -40.60 10.88
C PRO A 51 -7.36 -39.87 11.02
N ALA A 52 -7.40 -38.90 11.93
CA ALA A 52 -8.54 -38.01 12.04
C ALA A 52 -8.82 -37.41 10.66
N PRO A 53 -10.10 -37.34 10.23
CA PRO A 53 -10.43 -36.73 8.95
C PRO A 53 -9.85 -35.31 8.92
N PRO A 54 -9.27 -34.88 7.78
CA PRO A 54 -8.71 -33.54 7.68
C PRO A 54 -9.80 -32.53 8.07
N PRO A 55 -9.45 -31.48 8.83
CA PRO A 55 -10.42 -30.46 9.18
C PRO A 55 -11.04 -29.89 7.90
N PRO A 56 -12.35 -29.56 7.92
CA PRO A 56 -13.01 -28.98 6.76
C PRO A 56 -12.25 -27.72 6.33
N PRO A 57 -12.14 -27.46 5.01
CA PRO A 57 -11.44 -26.29 4.52
C PRO A 57 -12.05 -25.02 5.13
N PRO A 58 -11.23 -24.00 5.42
CA PRO A 58 -11.75 -22.73 5.93
C PRO A 58 -12.76 -22.15 4.94
N PRO A 59 -13.80 -21.45 5.44
CA PRO A 59 -14.79 -20.83 4.58
C PRO A 59 -14.12 -19.86 3.60
N PRO A 60 -14.66 -19.73 2.37
CA PRO A 60 -14.12 -18.79 1.40
C PRO A 60 -14.16 -17.37 1.96
N PHE A 61 -13.08 -16.62 1.79
CA PHE A 61 -12.98 -15.24 2.25
C PHE A 61 -14.09 -14.37 1.61
N ALA A 62 -14.71 -13.53 2.42
CA ALA A 62 -15.56 -12.44 1.98
C ALA A 62 -15.28 -11.21 2.87
N PRO A 63 -15.14 -10.01 2.29
CA PRO A 63 -14.84 -8.83 3.08
C PRO A 63 -16.04 -8.41 3.94
N VAL A 64 -15.74 -7.91 5.13
CA VAL A 64 -16.73 -7.28 6.00
C VAL A 64 -17.12 -5.94 5.38
N ARG A 65 -18.41 -5.76 5.08
CA ARG A 65 -18.93 -4.52 4.51
C ARG A 65 -18.91 -3.40 5.55
N TRP A 66 -18.71 -2.17 5.10
CA TRP A 66 -18.73 -1.01 5.97
C TRP A 66 -20.10 -0.84 6.63
N GLN A 67 -20.08 -0.58 7.94
CA GLN A 67 -21.22 -0.31 8.80
C GLN A 67 -20.77 0.78 9.78
N ALA A 68 -21.51 1.87 9.87
CA ALA A 68 -21.05 3.06 10.60
C ALA A 68 -20.92 2.84 12.12
N ASP A 69 -21.69 1.90 12.67
CA ASP A 69 -21.78 1.53 14.07
C ASP A 69 -20.87 0.36 14.47
N ALA A 70 -20.25 -0.32 13.49
CA ALA A 70 -19.36 -1.43 13.77
C ALA A 70 -18.00 -0.94 14.30
N PRO A 71 -17.39 -1.66 15.25
CA PRO A 71 -16.06 -1.30 15.76
C PRO A 71 -15.02 -1.43 14.64
N ILE A 72 -14.04 -0.53 14.62
CA ILE A 72 -12.99 -0.49 13.58
C ILE A 72 -12.24 -1.83 13.48
N THR A 73 -12.07 -2.54 14.59
CA THR A 73 -11.42 -3.85 14.65
C THR A 73 -12.14 -4.92 13.83
N ALA A 74 -13.44 -4.76 13.54
CA ALA A 74 -14.20 -5.67 12.67
C ALA A 74 -13.66 -5.70 11.23
N TYR A 75 -12.93 -4.66 10.81
CA TYR A 75 -12.35 -4.55 9.47
C TYR A 75 -10.90 -5.04 9.38
N ALA A 76 -10.30 -5.51 10.48
CA ALA A 76 -8.96 -6.08 10.45
C ALA A 76 -8.78 -7.24 9.45
N PRO A 77 -9.78 -8.12 9.21
CA PRO A 77 -9.67 -9.17 8.18
C PRO A 77 -9.66 -8.66 6.73
N ASN A 78 -10.09 -7.41 6.48
CA ASN A 78 -10.15 -6.81 5.15
C ASN A 78 -8.75 -6.37 4.67
N GLU A 79 -7.84 -7.32 4.55
CA GLU A 79 -6.54 -7.07 3.95
C GLU A 79 -6.70 -6.67 2.47
N ALA A 80 -6.02 -5.60 2.05
CA ALA A 80 -6.16 -5.05 0.70
C ALA A 80 -5.96 -6.10 -0.42
N ALA A 81 -5.03 -7.04 -0.22
CA ALA A 81 -4.79 -8.13 -1.15
C ALA A 81 -6.00 -9.07 -1.28
N LYS A 82 -6.53 -9.55 -0.15
CA LYS A 82 -7.70 -10.43 -0.13
C LYS A 82 -8.94 -9.74 -0.70
N VAL A 83 -9.13 -8.47 -0.37
CA VAL A 83 -10.22 -7.64 -0.91
C VAL A 83 -10.10 -7.51 -2.44
N TYR A 84 -8.91 -7.19 -2.95
CA TYR A 84 -8.68 -7.08 -4.39
C TYR A 84 -8.94 -8.40 -5.13
N GLU A 85 -8.41 -9.52 -4.63
CA GLU A 85 -8.62 -10.83 -5.26
C GLU A 85 -10.09 -11.25 -5.19
N TRP A 86 -10.78 -10.97 -4.08
CA TRP A 86 -12.22 -11.25 -3.95
C TRP A 86 -13.07 -10.44 -4.93
N ILE A 87 -12.83 -9.13 -5.06
CA ILE A 87 -13.52 -8.27 -6.04
C ILE A 87 -13.23 -8.74 -7.47
N SER A 88 -11.96 -9.06 -7.76
CA SER A 88 -11.56 -9.61 -9.06
C SER A 88 -12.32 -10.89 -9.38
N ALA A 89 -12.50 -11.78 -8.41
CA ALA A 89 -13.31 -12.99 -8.58
C ALA A 89 -14.80 -12.67 -8.79
N GLN A 90 -15.37 -11.68 -8.11
CA GLN A 90 -16.76 -11.26 -8.33
C GLN A 90 -16.99 -10.75 -9.77
N VAL A 91 -16.06 -9.98 -10.31
CA VAL A 91 -16.12 -9.47 -11.68
C VAL A 91 -15.89 -10.60 -12.70
N ALA A 92 -14.92 -11.47 -12.46
CA ALA A 92 -14.64 -12.62 -13.33
C ALA A 92 -15.79 -13.63 -13.39
N ALA A 93 -16.63 -13.69 -12.36
CA ALA A 93 -17.82 -14.55 -12.31
C ALA A 93 -19.01 -14.01 -13.11
N VAL A 94 -18.95 -12.77 -13.64
CA VAL A 94 -20.00 -12.24 -14.50
C VAL A 94 -19.95 -12.97 -15.85
N PRO A 95 -21.04 -13.65 -16.28
CA PRO A 95 -21.04 -14.41 -17.52
C PRO A 95 -21.02 -13.50 -18.75
N GLY A 96 -20.58 -14.04 -19.89
CA GLY A 96 -20.63 -13.33 -21.17
C GLY A 96 -19.56 -12.25 -21.33
N LYS A 97 -18.35 -12.49 -20.82
CA LYS A 97 -17.22 -11.58 -21.00
C LYS A 97 -17.00 -11.30 -22.50
N PRO A 98 -17.04 -10.02 -22.94
CA PRO A 98 -16.92 -9.70 -24.34
C PRO A 98 -15.57 -10.12 -24.91
N ASP A 99 -15.61 -10.60 -26.14
CA ASP A 99 -14.45 -10.88 -26.95
C ASP A 99 -14.40 -9.95 -28.18
N GLN A 100 -13.50 -10.27 -29.11
CA GLN A 100 -13.34 -9.50 -30.34
C GLN A 100 -14.52 -9.62 -31.32
N PHE A 101 -15.39 -10.62 -31.13
CA PHE A 101 -16.56 -10.88 -31.96
C PHE A 101 -17.85 -10.40 -31.31
N SER A 102 -17.84 -10.09 -30.01
CA SER A 102 -19.02 -9.61 -29.31
C SER A 102 -19.58 -8.32 -29.89
N THR A 103 -20.90 -8.25 -30.03
CA THR A 103 -21.59 -7.05 -30.52
C THR A 103 -21.53 -5.92 -29.51
N THR A 104 -21.89 -4.71 -29.96
CA THR A 104 -22.06 -3.56 -29.07
C THR A 104 -23.13 -3.81 -28.00
N GLU A 105 -24.23 -4.50 -28.33
CA GLU A 105 -25.27 -4.83 -27.35
C GLU A 105 -24.76 -5.83 -26.30
N GLU A 106 -24.02 -6.87 -26.71
CA GLU A 106 -23.45 -7.85 -25.78
C GLU A 106 -22.45 -7.21 -24.82
N ARG A 107 -21.59 -6.32 -25.33
CA ARG A 107 -20.66 -5.51 -24.51
C ARG A 107 -21.41 -4.67 -23.48
N ARG A 108 -22.44 -3.94 -23.88
CA ARG A 108 -23.27 -3.13 -22.97
C ARG A 108 -23.97 -3.98 -21.92
N THR A 109 -24.47 -5.16 -22.31
CA THR A 109 -25.16 -6.08 -21.40
C THR A 109 -24.19 -6.60 -20.34
N TYR A 110 -22.98 -7.00 -20.74
CA TYR A 110 -21.94 -7.39 -19.80
C TYR A 110 -21.52 -6.24 -18.88
N GLU A 111 -21.27 -5.05 -19.43
CA GLU A 111 -20.90 -3.87 -18.64
C GLU A 111 -21.96 -3.54 -17.60
N ALA A 112 -23.24 -3.55 -17.98
CA ALA A 112 -24.36 -3.37 -17.05
C ALA A 112 -24.38 -4.45 -15.95
N ALA A 113 -24.16 -5.72 -16.31
CA ALA A 113 -24.09 -6.80 -15.34
C ALA A 113 -22.91 -6.64 -14.36
N VAL A 114 -21.75 -6.16 -14.83
CA VAL A 114 -20.60 -5.81 -13.97
C VAL A 114 -20.96 -4.64 -13.04
N VAL A 115 -21.62 -3.60 -13.56
CA VAL A 115 -22.08 -2.45 -12.74
C VAL A 115 -22.98 -2.94 -11.61
N ASP A 116 -23.99 -3.75 -11.92
CA ASP A 116 -24.94 -4.27 -10.93
C ASP A 116 -24.23 -5.15 -9.90
N LYS A 117 -23.29 -6.00 -10.36
CA LYS A 117 -22.50 -6.86 -9.48
C LYS A 117 -21.64 -6.05 -8.51
N LEU A 118 -20.96 -5.00 -8.99
CA LEU A 118 -20.14 -4.13 -8.16
C LEU A 118 -20.99 -3.30 -7.19
N LYS A 119 -22.12 -2.76 -7.66
CA LYS A 119 -23.07 -2.01 -6.84
C LYS A 119 -23.62 -2.83 -5.68
N ALA A 120 -23.86 -4.13 -5.89
CA ALA A 120 -24.35 -5.06 -4.86
C ALA A 120 -23.33 -5.37 -3.75
N ILE A 121 -22.04 -5.08 -3.96
CA ILE A 121 -21.00 -5.22 -2.93
C ILE A 121 -21.21 -4.18 -1.81
N GLY A 122 -21.52 -2.93 -2.20
CA GLY A 122 -21.60 -1.80 -1.29
C GLY A 122 -20.21 -1.32 -0.83
N PRO A 123 -20.17 -0.37 0.13
CA PRO A 123 -18.92 0.19 0.61
C PRO A 123 -18.11 -0.81 1.44
N LEU A 124 -16.80 -0.81 1.23
CA LEU A 124 -15.83 -1.64 1.95
C LEU A 124 -14.85 -0.76 2.73
N ALA A 125 -14.29 -1.29 3.80
CA ALA A 125 -13.32 -0.59 4.63
C ALA A 125 -12.02 -1.38 4.73
N VAL A 126 -10.89 -0.70 4.56
CA VAL A 126 -9.55 -1.29 4.65
C VAL A 126 -8.70 -0.45 5.60
N ILE A 127 -8.11 -1.11 6.60
CA ILE A 127 -7.12 -0.51 7.49
C ILE A 127 -5.75 -0.64 6.84
N HIS A 128 -5.01 0.46 6.79
CA HIS A 128 -3.69 0.50 6.18
C HIS A 128 -2.75 1.46 6.93
N PRO A 129 -1.43 1.24 6.83
CA PRO A 129 -0.48 2.20 7.37
C PRO A 129 -0.59 3.54 6.63
N CYS A 130 -0.31 4.62 7.35
CA CYS A 130 -0.20 5.95 6.79
C CYS A 130 1.02 6.68 7.36
N SER A 131 1.44 7.73 6.66
CA SER A 131 2.56 8.56 7.11
C SER A 131 2.10 9.40 8.30
N LYS A 132 2.90 9.43 9.36
CA LYS A 132 2.61 10.22 10.56
C LYS A 132 3.90 10.83 11.08
N LYS A 133 3.81 12.08 11.52
CA LYS A 133 4.92 12.80 12.14
C LYS A 133 4.40 13.51 13.37
N TYR A 134 5.00 13.23 14.52
CA TYR A 134 4.67 13.94 15.75
C TYR A 134 5.42 15.27 15.81
N ASN A 135 4.69 16.35 16.12
CA ASN A 135 5.26 17.64 16.46
C ASN A 135 5.15 17.85 17.98
N GLY A 136 6.30 17.86 18.67
CA GLY A 136 6.36 18.01 20.12
C GLY A 136 5.89 19.37 20.63
N ASP A 137 6.13 20.44 19.87
CA ASP A 137 5.75 21.80 20.25
C ASP A 137 4.23 22.00 20.15
N GLN A 138 3.62 21.42 19.12
CA GLN A 138 2.17 21.47 18.90
C GLN A 138 1.42 20.35 19.63
N GLN A 139 2.14 19.38 20.21
CA GLN A 139 1.60 18.17 20.82
C GLN A 139 0.56 17.49 19.93
N ALA A 140 0.91 17.27 18.67
CA ALA A 140 -0.01 16.72 17.67
C ALA A 140 0.73 15.87 16.63
N TYR A 141 0.03 14.87 16.10
CA TYR A 141 0.44 14.16 14.90
C TYR A 141 -0.09 14.87 13.65
N GLU A 142 0.81 15.11 12.70
CA GLU A 142 0.45 15.38 11.31
C GLU A 142 0.41 14.04 10.57
N VAL A 143 -0.79 13.57 10.23
CA VAL A 143 -1.03 12.29 9.53
C VAL A 143 -1.35 12.57 8.07
N LYS A 144 -0.64 11.91 7.16
CA LYS A 144 -0.74 12.09 5.71
C LYS A 144 -1.02 10.78 5.00
N VAL A 145 -1.98 10.84 4.09
CA VAL A 145 -2.23 9.83 3.08
C VAL A 145 -2.01 10.47 1.72
N SER A 146 -0.94 10.06 1.02
CA SER A 146 -0.60 10.65 -0.27
C SER A 146 -1.57 10.22 -1.35
N GLY A 147 -2.02 11.18 -2.15
CA GLY A 147 -2.75 10.95 -3.38
C GLY A 147 -1.87 11.35 -4.57
N PHE A 148 -1.67 10.43 -5.50
CA PHE A 148 -0.84 10.66 -6.67
C PHE A 148 -1.65 10.51 -7.96
N SER A 149 -1.23 11.17 -9.03
CA SER A 149 -1.62 10.78 -10.39
C SER A 149 -1.12 9.37 -10.71
N ILE A 150 -1.71 8.75 -11.73
CA ILE A 150 -1.16 7.53 -12.34
C ILE A 150 -0.23 7.98 -13.47
N ASP A 151 1.04 7.61 -13.36
CA ASP A 151 2.08 8.03 -14.30
C ASP A 151 2.38 6.97 -15.38
N ASP A 152 1.62 5.87 -15.40
CA ASP A 152 1.73 4.84 -16.43
C ASP A 152 1.18 5.32 -17.78
N VAL A 153 2.10 5.73 -18.65
CA VAL A 153 1.80 6.18 -20.02
C VAL A 153 1.30 5.07 -20.95
N MET A 154 1.46 3.80 -20.56
CA MET A 154 1.03 2.65 -21.36
C MET A 154 -0.39 2.20 -20.99
N LEU A 155 -0.93 2.65 -19.85
CA LEU A 155 -2.29 2.36 -19.44
C LEU A 155 -3.29 3.14 -20.32
N ARG A 156 -4.06 2.41 -21.14
CA ARG A 156 -5.06 3.00 -22.05
C ARG A 156 -6.48 2.96 -21.52
N ASP A 157 -6.81 1.93 -20.73
CA ASP A 157 -8.15 1.69 -20.23
C ASP A 157 -8.08 1.18 -18.77
N PRO A 158 -8.60 1.94 -17.78
CA PRO A 158 -9.14 3.30 -17.93
C PRO A 158 -8.04 4.32 -18.29
N ASN A 159 -8.35 5.34 -19.10
CA ASN A 159 -7.39 6.40 -19.45
C ASN A 159 -7.19 7.35 -18.24
N PRO A 160 -6.00 7.37 -17.60
CA PRO A 160 -5.84 8.09 -16.34
C PRO A 160 -5.87 9.60 -16.47
N GLU A 161 -5.29 10.14 -17.53
CA GLU A 161 -5.21 11.59 -17.75
C GLU A 161 -6.58 12.16 -18.16
N ALA A 162 -7.28 11.46 -19.05
CA ALA A 162 -8.62 11.88 -19.49
C ALA A 162 -9.63 11.88 -18.34
N LEU A 163 -9.55 10.90 -17.45
CA LEU A 163 -10.43 10.78 -16.28
C LEU A 163 -9.88 11.48 -15.03
N ARG A 164 -8.69 12.11 -15.12
CA ARG A 164 -7.98 12.74 -14.00
C ARG A 164 -7.92 11.84 -12.77
N LEU A 165 -7.47 10.60 -12.97
CA LEU A 165 -7.43 9.60 -11.91
C LEU A 165 -6.40 9.95 -10.85
N ARG A 166 -6.78 9.78 -9.59
CA ARG A 166 -5.89 9.82 -8.44
C ARG A 166 -5.88 8.44 -7.80
N LYS A 167 -4.73 8.04 -7.26
CA LYS A 167 -4.57 6.81 -6.52
C LYS A 167 -4.14 7.05 -5.08
N VAL A 168 -4.65 6.23 -4.18
CA VAL A 168 -4.26 6.14 -2.77
C VAL A 168 -3.83 4.71 -2.48
N THR A 169 -2.65 4.55 -1.90
CA THR A 169 -2.15 3.23 -1.47
C THR A 169 -2.86 2.76 -0.22
N ILE A 170 -3.51 1.60 -0.31
CA ILE A 170 -4.22 0.94 0.79
C ILE A 170 -3.56 -0.37 1.22
N GLY A 171 -2.53 -0.82 0.51
CA GLY A 171 -1.80 -2.02 0.88
C GLY A 171 -0.51 -2.19 0.11
N ARG A 172 0.38 -3.00 0.66
CA ARG A 172 1.64 -3.39 0.05
C ARG A 172 1.72 -4.90 0.01
N GLY A 173 2.00 -5.45 -1.15
CA GLY A 173 2.26 -6.87 -1.35
C GLY A 173 3.76 -7.16 -1.25
N GLU A 174 4.22 -8.08 -2.10
CA GLU A 174 5.61 -8.50 -2.15
C GLU A 174 6.55 -7.36 -2.58
N VAL A 175 7.75 -7.37 -2.02
CA VAL A 175 8.83 -6.43 -2.36
C VAL A 175 10.09 -7.23 -2.59
N VAL A 176 10.53 -7.27 -3.84
CA VAL A 176 11.79 -7.89 -4.24
C VAL A 176 12.83 -6.79 -4.38
N LYS A 177 13.98 -6.98 -3.74
CA LYS A 177 15.13 -6.08 -3.83
C LYS A 177 16.33 -6.88 -4.30
N ASP A 178 17.00 -6.40 -5.32
CA ASP A 178 18.23 -6.97 -5.85
C ASP A 178 19.11 -5.89 -6.46
N THR A 179 20.31 -6.28 -6.90
CA THR A 179 21.23 -5.39 -7.60
C THR A 179 21.65 -6.00 -8.93
N TYR A 180 21.91 -5.15 -9.92
CA TYR A 180 22.47 -5.57 -11.19
C TYR A 180 23.46 -4.52 -11.69
N THR A 181 24.45 -4.94 -12.48
CA THR A 181 25.40 -4.01 -13.10
C THR A 181 24.83 -3.49 -14.42
N GLY A 182 24.75 -2.17 -14.55
CA GLY A 182 24.46 -1.50 -15.81
C GLY A 182 25.70 -0.79 -16.35
N GLN A 183 25.76 -0.62 -17.66
CA GLN A 183 26.80 0.15 -18.32
C GLN A 183 26.18 1.42 -18.92
N ASN A 184 26.77 2.58 -18.65
CA ASN A 184 26.33 3.83 -19.27
C ASN A 184 26.88 3.97 -20.71
N ALA A 185 26.43 5.01 -21.43
CA ALA A 185 26.85 5.27 -22.81
C ALA A 185 28.37 5.53 -22.98
N TYR A 186 29.09 5.80 -21.90
CA TYR A 186 30.55 6.02 -21.89
C TYR A 186 31.33 4.76 -21.46
N GLY A 187 30.64 3.63 -21.29
CA GLY A 187 31.26 2.36 -20.92
C GLY A 187 31.54 2.20 -19.43
N ALA A 188 31.14 3.14 -18.57
CA ALA A 188 31.33 3.04 -17.13
C ALA A 188 30.29 2.10 -16.52
N ASN A 189 30.75 1.15 -15.70
CA ASN A 189 29.89 0.22 -14.99
C ASN A 189 29.39 0.84 -13.69
N THR A 190 28.09 0.77 -13.45
CA THR A 190 27.44 1.21 -12.22
C THR A 190 26.62 0.06 -11.66
N GLU A 191 26.74 -0.20 -10.36
CA GLU A 191 25.81 -1.06 -9.66
C GLU A 191 24.48 -0.34 -9.47
N ILE A 192 23.40 -0.92 -9.98
CA ILE A 192 22.06 -0.39 -9.92
C ILE A 192 21.27 -1.19 -8.89
N SER A 193 20.70 -0.49 -7.91
CA SER A 193 19.79 -1.09 -6.94
C SER A 193 18.39 -1.16 -7.55
N ARG A 194 17.85 -2.37 -7.68
CA ARG A 194 16.51 -2.61 -8.22
C ARG A 194 15.54 -2.97 -7.10
N THR A 195 14.38 -2.32 -7.13
CA THR A 195 13.24 -2.66 -6.27
C THR A 195 12.02 -2.90 -7.13
N VAL A 196 11.46 -4.11 -7.05
CA VAL A 196 10.17 -4.45 -7.65
C VAL A 196 9.16 -4.61 -6.52
N SER A 197 8.07 -3.85 -6.57
CA SER A 197 7.05 -3.90 -5.53
C SER A 197 5.66 -4.13 -6.09
N GLU A 198 4.85 -4.89 -5.37
CA GLU A 198 3.41 -4.98 -5.58
C GLU A 198 2.69 -4.03 -4.61
N MET A 199 1.77 -3.21 -5.12
CA MET A 199 0.96 -2.30 -4.32
C MET A 199 -0.52 -2.41 -4.65
N PHE A 200 -1.34 -2.28 -3.61
CA PHE A 200 -2.80 -2.23 -3.74
C PHE A 200 -3.25 -0.79 -3.56
N VAL A 201 -4.01 -0.29 -4.53
CA VAL A 201 -4.43 1.11 -4.56
C VAL A 201 -5.93 1.23 -4.79
N LEU A 202 -6.52 2.25 -4.21
CA LEU A 202 -7.82 2.77 -4.61
C LEU A 202 -7.59 3.85 -5.66
N THR A 203 -8.31 3.77 -6.77
CA THR A 203 -8.26 4.75 -7.84
C THR A 203 -9.64 5.40 -8.00
N PHE A 204 -9.68 6.71 -8.09
CA PHE A 204 -10.90 7.49 -8.22
C PHE A 204 -10.61 8.77 -9.01
N THR A 205 -11.64 9.40 -9.58
CA THR A 205 -11.45 10.68 -10.29
C THR A 205 -11.23 11.81 -9.28
N SER A 206 -10.35 12.76 -9.57
CA SER A 206 -9.99 13.86 -8.65
C SER A 206 -11.02 15.00 -8.61
N GLU A 207 -12.32 14.68 -8.71
CA GLU A 207 -13.40 15.66 -8.78
C GLU A 207 -14.00 15.96 -7.40
N LEU A 208 -14.66 17.13 -7.26
CA LEU A 208 -15.18 17.64 -5.99
C LEU A 208 -16.01 16.61 -5.20
N TYR A 209 -16.71 15.72 -5.91
CA TYR A 209 -17.64 14.75 -5.36
C TYR A 209 -17.10 13.34 -5.19
N ASN A 210 -15.87 13.01 -5.61
CA ASN A 210 -15.41 11.61 -5.66
C ASN A 210 -14.42 11.23 -4.55
N ASP A 211 -13.96 12.21 -3.77
CA ASP A 211 -13.08 12.02 -2.63
C ASP A 211 -13.29 13.04 -1.50
N PRO A 212 -12.70 12.83 -0.31
CA PRO A 212 -12.79 13.73 0.83
C PRO A 212 -11.95 15.01 0.62
N ASN A 213 -12.38 15.88 -0.29
CA ASN A 213 -11.65 17.08 -0.68
C ASN A 213 -11.45 18.10 0.45
N SER A 214 -12.22 18.03 1.53
CA SER A 214 -12.12 18.94 2.67
C SER A 214 -10.78 18.87 3.42
N VAL A 215 -10.07 17.75 3.31
CA VAL A 215 -8.74 17.55 3.93
C VAL A 215 -7.63 17.37 2.90
N TRP A 216 -7.96 17.54 1.62
CA TRP A 216 -6.99 17.46 0.54
C TRP A 216 -6.11 18.70 0.51
N VAL A 217 -4.81 18.50 0.59
CA VAL A 217 -3.79 19.54 0.44
C VAL A 217 -2.97 19.23 -0.81
N SER A 218 -3.19 20.01 -1.87
CA SER A 218 -2.38 19.93 -3.09
C SER A 218 -0.93 20.28 -2.79
N ALA A 219 0.01 19.63 -3.46
CA ALA A 219 1.41 20.00 -3.37
C ALA A 219 1.63 21.43 -3.89
N PRO A 220 2.52 22.23 -3.27
CA PRO A 220 2.82 23.56 -3.75
C PRO A 220 3.53 23.45 -5.11
N THR A 221 2.84 23.84 -6.18
CA THR A 221 3.43 23.97 -7.51
C THR A 221 3.74 25.43 -7.78
N SER A 222 4.98 25.77 -8.08
CA SER A 222 5.41 27.13 -8.47
C SER A 222 4.96 27.55 -9.87
N LEU A 223 4.02 26.82 -10.48
CA LEU A 223 3.58 27.02 -11.85
C LEU A 223 2.52 28.13 -11.91
N ARG A 224 2.73 29.10 -12.80
CA ARG A 224 1.70 30.07 -13.19
C ARG A 224 0.86 29.45 -14.32
N GLY A 225 -0.20 28.74 -13.98
CA GLY A 225 -1.11 28.11 -14.96
C GLY A 225 -1.77 26.82 -14.44
N PRO A 226 -2.58 26.15 -15.27
CA PRO A 226 -3.16 24.86 -14.90
C PRO A 226 -2.05 23.83 -14.67
N VAL A 227 -2.11 23.14 -13.53
CA VAL A 227 -1.13 22.12 -13.16
C VAL A 227 -1.29 20.90 -14.08
N PRO A 228 -0.24 20.45 -14.78
CA PRO A 228 -0.27 19.23 -15.59
C PRO A 228 -0.71 18.02 -14.76
N TYR A 229 -1.42 17.05 -15.37
CA TYR A 229 -1.94 15.88 -14.66
C TYR A 229 -0.88 15.13 -13.84
N LYS A 230 0.30 14.90 -14.42
CA LYS A 230 1.44 14.24 -13.74
C LYS A 230 2.02 15.01 -12.55
N LEU A 231 1.69 16.30 -12.43
CA LEU A 231 2.08 17.16 -11.32
C LEU A 231 0.92 17.41 -10.36
N ASN A 232 -0.25 16.80 -10.59
CA ASN A 232 -1.41 16.85 -9.72
C ASN A 232 -1.29 15.76 -8.63
N TYR A 233 -0.40 16.01 -7.68
CA TYR A 233 -0.24 15.18 -6.47
C TYR A 233 -0.43 16.03 -5.22
N GLY A 234 -0.71 15.37 -4.11
CA GLY A 234 -0.97 16.00 -2.82
C GLY A 234 -1.16 14.96 -1.72
N ALA A 235 -1.73 15.39 -0.60
CA ALA A 235 -2.02 14.49 0.50
C ALA A 235 -3.31 14.88 1.22
N TYR A 236 -4.06 13.88 1.68
CA TYR A 236 -5.07 14.06 2.71
C TYR A 236 -4.34 14.23 4.04
N THR A 237 -4.48 15.40 4.66
CA THR A 237 -3.74 15.76 5.87
C THR A 237 -4.68 15.95 7.05
N PHE A 238 -4.40 15.23 8.14
CA PHE A 238 -5.11 15.33 9.41
C PHE A 238 -4.15 15.78 10.50
N ASN A 239 -4.62 16.68 11.36
CA ASN A 239 -3.94 17.04 12.60
C ASN A 239 -4.65 16.33 13.76
N VAL A 240 -3.93 15.48 14.49
CA VAL A 240 -4.45 14.71 15.62
C VAL A 240 -3.78 15.21 16.90
N PRO A 241 -4.45 16.04 17.71
CA PRO A 241 -3.93 16.49 19.01
C PRO A 241 -3.73 15.29 19.93
N MET A 242 -2.53 15.15 20.50
CA MET A 242 -2.18 14.03 21.38
C MET A 242 -1.05 14.43 22.34
N PRO A 243 -1.27 14.31 23.68
CA PRO A 243 -0.22 14.58 24.66
C PRO A 243 1.02 13.69 24.47
N PRO A 244 2.22 14.15 24.86
CA PRO A 244 3.45 13.39 24.65
C PRO A 244 3.51 12.01 25.35
N ALA A 245 2.79 11.82 26.45
CA ALA A 245 2.72 10.52 27.12
C ALA A 245 1.96 9.52 26.25
N ASP A 246 0.74 9.87 25.86
CA ASP A 246 -0.12 9.07 24.99
C ASP A 246 0.52 8.82 23.62
N ALA A 247 1.19 9.83 23.04
CA ALA A 247 1.90 9.68 21.77
C ALA A 247 2.94 8.57 21.83
N ARG A 248 3.75 8.49 22.90
CA ARG A 248 4.77 7.43 23.04
C ARG A 248 4.17 6.04 23.16
N GLU A 249 3.00 5.92 23.78
CA GLU A 249 2.31 4.64 23.97
C GLU A 249 1.57 4.20 22.69
N GLN A 250 0.90 5.14 22.04
CA GLN A 250 -0.05 4.87 20.96
C GLN A 250 0.57 5.00 19.56
N ASP A 251 1.82 5.46 19.44
CA ASP A 251 2.49 5.73 18.16
C ASP A 251 2.31 4.57 17.18
N LYS A 252 2.60 3.33 17.60
CA LYS A 252 2.53 2.14 16.72
C LYS A 252 1.11 1.76 16.29
N SER A 253 0.10 2.14 17.08
CA SER A 253 -1.31 1.78 16.84
C SER A 253 -2.02 2.76 15.91
N ILE A 254 -1.46 3.95 15.66
CA ILE A 254 -2.04 4.92 14.72
C ILE A 254 -1.94 4.39 13.29
N SER A 255 -3.10 4.17 12.67
CA SER A 255 -3.25 3.76 11.26
C SER A 255 -4.32 4.58 10.57
N CYS A 256 -4.53 4.34 9.29
CA CYS A 256 -5.59 4.95 8.53
C CYS A 256 -6.61 3.92 8.08
N LEU A 257 -7.86 4.35 7.97
CA LEU A 257 -8.98 3.57 7.48
C LEU A 257 -9.50 4.27 6.21
N SER A 258 -9.49 3.54 5.10
CA SER A 258 -10.12 3.98 3.86
C SER A 258 -11.43 3.23 3.67
N VAL A 259 -12.53 3.96 3.55
CA VAL A 259 -13.84 3.42 3.13
C VAL A 259 -14.10 3.84 1.70
N PHE A 260 -14.44 2.87 0.87
CA PHE A 260 -14.59 3.08 -0.58
C PHE A 260 -15.71 2.25 -1.15
N THR A 261 -16.29 2.76 -2.23
CA THR A 261 -17.27 2.04 -3.04
C THR A 261 -16.63 1.74 -4.38
N VAL A 262 -16.60 0.46 -4.76
CA VAL A 262 -16.05 0.03 -6.05
C VAL A 262 -17.03 0.42 -7.15
N SER A 263 -16.51 0.99 -8.24
CA SER A 263 -17.28 1.36 -9.42
C SER A 263 -16.60 0.84 -10.69
N PRO A 264 -17.31 0.75 -11.82
CA PRO A 264 -16.73 0.35 -13.10
C PRO A 264 -15.54 1.23 -13.51
N PRO A 265 -14.51 0.66 -14.18
CA PRO A 265 -14.41 -0.73 -14.66
C PRO A 265 -14.07 -1.78 -13.59
N GLY A 266 -13.98 -1.40 -12.31
CA GLY A 266 -13.66 -2.30 -11.21
C GLY A 266 -12.15 -2.49 -11.04
N PRO A 267 -11.65 -3.73 -10.82
CA PRO A 267 -10.24 -3.99 -10.62
C PRO A 267 -9.45 -3.92 -11.94
N PHE A 268 -8.31 -3.22 -11.93
CA PHE A 268 -7.38 -3.18 -13.06
C PHE A 268 -5.92 -3.16 -12.56
N LYS A 269 -4.98 -3.33 -13.48
CA LYS A 269 -3.54 -3.39 -13.18
C LYS A 269 -2.77 -2.40 -14.04
N PHE A 270 -1.74 -1.79 -13.47
CA PHE A 270 -0.84 -0.89 -14.19
C PHE A 270 0.56 -0.93 -13.58
N THR A 271 1.56 -0.40 -14.29
CA THR A 271 2.96 -0.45 -13.84
C THR A 271 3.61 0.91 -13.97
N GLU A 272 4.20 1.39 -12.87
CA GLU A 272 5.03 2.58 -12.92
C GLU A 272 6.49 2.23 -12.72
N ARG A 273 7.36 2.91 -13.47
CA ARG A 273 8.79 2.68 -13.45
C ARG A 273 9.54 3.99 -13.30
N SER A 274 10.41 4.04 -12.31
CA SER A 274 11.46 5.05 -12.21
C SER A 274 12.74 4.42 -12.72
N ARG A 275 13.24 4.92 -13.85
CA ARG A 275 14.46 4.39 -14.47
C ARG A 275 15.70 4.97 -13.77
N PRO A 276 16.77 4.17 -13.65
CA PRO A 276 18.01 4.65 -13.07
C PRO A 276 18.58 5.80 -13.91
N THR A 277 19.10 6.80 -13.24
CA THR A 277 19.88 7.89 -13.84
C THR A 277 21.31 7.82 -13.31
N ARG A 278 22.23 8.60 -13.90
CA ARG A 278 23.62 8.66 -13.44
C ARG A 278 23.72 9.02 -11.96
N ASP A 279 22.90 9.97 -11.52
CA ASP A 279 22.97 10.52 -10.16
C ASP A 279 22.05 9.74 -9.19
N LEU A 280 21.11 8.94 -9.72
CA LEU A 280 20.21 8.08 -8.96
C LEU A 280 20.21 6.66 -9.57
N PRO A 281 21.14 5.78 -9.18
CA PRO A 281 21.25 4.41 -9.69
C PRO A 281 20.19 3.49 -9.07
N PHE A 282 18.94 3.94 -9.03
CA PHE A 282 17.79 3.21 -8.51
C PHE A 282 16.84 2.87 -9.65
N ASP A 283 16.55 1.58 -9.81
CA ASP A 283 15.54 1.08 -10.72
C ASP A 283 14.33 0.62 -9.90
N ASN A 284 13.28 1.46 -9.86
CA ASN A 284 12.09 1.17 -9.08
C ASN A 284 10.94 0.82 -10.03
N THR A 285 10.45 -0.41 -9.95
CA THR A 285 9.24 -0.85 -10.65
C THR A 285 8.16 -1.13 -9.62
N THR A 286 6.99 -0.51 -9.79
CA THR A 286 5.83 -0.76 -8.94
C THR A 286 4.68 -1.29 -9.79
N ASN A 287 4.29 -2.53 -9.52
CA ASN A 287 3.13 -3.19 -10.11
C ASN A 287 1.92 -2.90 -9.23
N PHE A 288 0.96 -2.16 -9.77
CA PHE A 288 -0.23 -1.77 -9.04
C PHE A 288 -1.40 -2.71 -9.36
N LYS A 289 -2.11 -3.10 -8.30
CA LYS A 289 -3.42 -3.75 -8.31
C LYS A 289 -4.44 -2.73 -7.82
N ALA A 290 -5.20 -2.17 -8.74
CA ALA A 290 -6.04 -1.01 -8.50
C ALA A 290 -7.52 -1.38 -8.42
N LEU A 291 -8.24 -0.77 -7.48
CA LEU A 291 -9.70 -0.82 -7.40
C LEU A 291 -10.25 0.54 -7.83
N MET A 292 -10.92 0.59 -8.97
CA MET A 292 -11.64 1.80 -9.38
C MET A 292 -12.87 2.01 -8.50
N GLY A 293 -13.12 3.26 -8.09
CA GLY A 293 -14.21 3.56 -7.18
C GLY A 293 -14.35 5.03 -6.82
N THR A 294 -14.99 5.26 -5.68
CA THR A 294 -14.99 6.52 -4.93
C THR A 294 -14.30 6.30 -3.58
N LEU A 295 -13.57 7.31 -3.11
CA LEU A 295 -13.06 7.33 -1.73
C LEU A 295 -14.12 8.02 -0.86
N ASP A 296 -14.95 7.23 -0.19
CA ASP A 296 -16.11 7.74 0.54
C ASP A 296 -15.74 8.33 1.91
N MET A 297 -14.79 7.71 2.60
CA MET A 297 -14.28 8.22 3.88
C MET A 297 -12.80 7.88 4.05
N LEU A 298 -12.06 8.80 4.64
CA LEU A 298 -10.73 8.56 5.16
C LEU A 298 -10.70 8.92 6.64
N ALA A 299 -10.19 8.04 7.48
CA ALA A 299 -10.11 8.29 8.92
C ALA A 299 -8.74 7.89 9.49
N VAL A 300 -8.30 8.60 10.52
CA VAL A 300 -7.15 8.23 11.35
C VAL A 300 -7.69 7.50 12.58
N VAL A 301 -7.19 6.29 12.80
CA VAL A 301 -7.72 5.36 13.80
C VAL A 301 -6.61 4.79 14.67
N ASN A 302 -6.95 4.44 15.90
CA ASN A 302 -6.15 3.57 16.75
C ASN A 302 -6.58 2.12 16.51
N THR A 303 -5.69 1.30 15.98
CA THR A 303 -6.02 -0.11 15.68
C THR A 303 -6.11 -1.00 16.91
N ALA A 304 -5.51 -0.59 18.04
CA ALA A 304 -5.57 -1.33 19.29
C ALA A 304 -6.87 -1.07 20.06
N THR A 305 -7.33 0.19 20.12
CA THR A 305 -8.54 0.57 20.87
C THR A 305 -9.79 0.68 19.99
N GLY A 306 -9.63 0.77 18.67
CA GLY A 306 -10.70 1.05 17.72
C GLY A 306 -11.16 2.50 17.69
N GLN A 307 -10.51 3.40 18.44
CA GLN A 307 -10.87 4.82 18.49
C GLN A 307 -10.59 5.51 17.15
N VAL A 308 -11.51 6.35 16.70
CA VAL A 308 -11.33 7.25 15.55
C VAL A 308 -10.86 8.60 16.07
N TYR A 309 -9.67 9.04 15.66
CA TYR A 309 -9.10 10.33 16.05
C TYR A 309 -9.59 11.48 15.16
N ALA A 310 -9.67 11.23 13.87
CA ALA A 310 -10.12 12.21 12.87
C ALA A 310 -10.75 11.47 11.69
N LYS A 311 -11.75 12.07 11.05
CA LYS A 311 -12.37 11.53 9.84
C LYS A 311 -12.72 12.64 8.86
N ALA A 312 -12.65 12.33 7.57
CA ALA A 312 -13.16 13.16 6.48
C ALA A 312 -14.00 12.29 5.56
N THR A 313 -15.20 12.76 5.24
CA THR A 313 -16.14 12.09 4.35
C THR A 313 -16.29 12.88 3.07
N ARG A 314 -16.51 12.16 1.97
CA ARG A 314 -16.88 12.72 0.67
C ARG A 314 -18.23 13.43 0.77
N GLN A 315 -18.40 14.51 0.01
CA GLN A 315 -19.67 15.23 -0.04
C GLN A 315 -20.79 14.31 -0.58
N GLY A 316 -21.93 14.28 0.11
CA GLY A 316 -23.06 13.41 -0.26
C GLY A 316 -22.93 11.95 0.19
N PHE A 317 -21.78 11.55 0.74
CA PHE A 317 -21.73 10.35 1.55
C PHE A 317 -22.46 10.63 2.87
N PRO A 318 -23.40 9.77 3.32
CA PRO A 318 -24.23 10.07 4.47
C PRO A 318 -23.37 10.39 5.68
N ALA A 319 -23.44 11.66 6.11
CA ALA A 319 -22.82 12.11 7.34
C ALA A 319 -23.56 11.43 8.49
N GLN A 320 -22.83 10.63 9.26
CA GLN A 320 -23.28 10.11 10.54
C GLN A 320 -22.34 10.63 11.62
#